data_AF-A0A135VWI2-F1
#
_entry.id   AF-A0A135VWI2-F1
#
_cell.length_a   1.000
_cell.length_b   1.000
_cell.length_c   1.000
_cell.angle_alpha   90.00
_cell.angle_beta   90.00
_cell.angle_gamma   90.00
#
_symmetry.space_group_name_H-M   'P 1'
#
loop_
_entity.id
_entity.type
_entity.pdbx_description
1 polymer ?
#
loop_
_entity_poly.entity_id
_entity_poly.type
_entity_poly.pdbx_seq_one_letter_code
_entity_poly.pdbx_strand_id
1 'polypeptide(L)'
;MLKKIVSEKNFEDTLSILRHIINAETYWFHKLGQSIGPPSRGESLPDLLERLSENTQKISERVEGATEDQLRIVSPREGGPSVSWAVLRTAQHGVYHTGQIAKLRRVIDAPELPPDDSDRWGQAVDSLIEIVRRFIEEV
;
A
#
# COMPACT_ATOMS: atom_id res chain seq x y z
N MET A 1 0.26 -21.69 22.65
CA MET A 1 0.43 -22.40 21.35
C MET A 1 -0.45 -21.77 20.26
N LEU A 2 -1.77 -21.59 20.49
CA LEU A 2 -2.68 -20.89 19.55
C LEU A 2 -2.21 -19.48 19.14
N LYS A 3 -1.84 -18.60 20.08
CA LYS A 3 -1.33 -17.24 19.74
C LYS A 3 -0.12 -17.26 18.80
N LYS A 4 0.79 -18.25 18.95
CA LYS A 4 2.01 -18.37 18.15
C LYS A 4 1.72 -18.85 16.71
N ILE A 5 0.78 -19.79 16.57
CA ILE A 5 0.31 -20.27 15.26
C ILE A 5 -0.47 -19.15 14.53
N VAL A 6 -1.27 -18.37 15.26
CA VAL A 6 -1.98 -17.21 14.72
C VAL A 6 -0.98 -16.12 14.29
N SER A 7 0.07 -15.85 15.08
CA SER A 7 1.08 -14.85 14.72
C SER A 7 1.92 -15.24 13.49
N GLU A 8 2.31 -16.52 13.37
CA GLU A 8 3.06 -17.01 12.20
C GLU A 8 2.22 -16.95 10.93
N LYS A 9 0.95 -17.39 10.99
CA LYS A 9 0.02 -17.26 9.86
C LYS A 9 -0.22 -15.80 9.48
N ASN A 10 -0.46 -14.93 10.46
CA ASN A 10 -0.69 -13.50 10.20
C ASN A 10 0.56 -12.80 9.64
N PHE A 11 1.76 -13.26 9.99
CA PHE A 11 3.02 -12.76 9.43
C PHE A 11 3.14 -13.13 7.94
N GLU A 12 2.91 -14.39 7.58
CA GLU A 12 2.84 -14.83 6.18
C GLU A 12 1.76 -14.08 5.39
N ASP A 13 0.59 -13.87 5.99
CA ASP A 13 -0.50 -13.08 5.40
C ASP A 13 -0.08 -11.62 5.17
N THR A 14 0.70 -11.02 6.09
CA THR A 14 1.23 -9.65 5.93
C THR A 14 2.26 -9.56 4.81
N LEU A 15 3.20 -10.51 4.73
CA LEU A 15 4.17 -10.55 3.62
C LEU A 15 3.48 -10.73 2.27
N SER A 16 2.42 -11.55 2.23
CA SER A 16 1.58 -11.74 1.06
C SER A 16 0.90 -10.44 0.63
N ILE A 17 0.38 -9.66 1.59
CA ILE A 17 -0.22 -8.33 1.32
C ILE A 17 0.82 -7.36 0.74
N LEU A 18 2.00 -7.24 1.36
CA LEU A 18 3.04 -6.33 0.87
C LEU A 18 3.49 -6.71 -0.55
N ARG A 19 3.70 -8.00 -0.79
CA ARG A 19 4.03 -8.55 -2.11
C ARG A 19 2.93 -8.24 -3.15
N HIS A 20 1.67 -8.34 -2.74
CA HIS A 20 0.54 -8.05 -3.60
C HIS A 20 0.47 -6.56 -3.98
N ILE A 21 0.75 -5.64 -3.03
CA ILE A 21 0.84 -4.20 -3.30
C ILE A 21 1.95 -3.91 -4.31
N ILE A 22 3.17 -4.39 -4.08
CA ILE A 22 4.31 -4.20 -5.00
C ILE A 22 3.96 -4.68 -6.41
N ASN A 23 3.34 -5.86 -6.52
CA ASN A 23 2.97 -6.42 -7.81
C ASN A 23 1.88 -5.63 -8.52
N ALA A 24 0.93 -5.07 -7.77
CA ALA A 24 -0.10 -4.20 -8.32
C ALA A 24 0.49 -2.88 -8.84
N GLU A 25 1.40 -2.26 -8.10
CA GLU A 25 2.14 -1.07 -8.52
C GLU A 25 2.92 -1.32 -9.81
N THR A 26 3.75 -2.36 -9.80
CA THR A 26 4.54 -2.76 -10.97
C THR A 26 3.64 -3.06 -12.17
N TYR A 27 2.51 -3.73 -11.97
CA TYR A 27 1.58 -4.06 -13.05
C TYR A 27 1.03 -2.83 -13.76
N TRP A 28 0.51 -1.84 -13.00
CA TRP A 28 -0.11 -0.66 -13.61
C TRP A 28 0.90 0.22 -14.33
N PHE A 29 2.08 0.39 -13.75
CA PHE A 29 3.17 1.14 -14.39
C PHE A 29 3.78 0.41 -15.59
N HIS A 30 3.81 -0.92 -15.57
CA HIS A 30 4.14 -1.72 -16.76
C HIS A 30 3.09 -1.53 -17.87
N LYS A 31 1.80 -1.54 -17.53
CA LYS A 31 0.71 -1.31 -18.51
C LYS A 31 0.72 0.10 -19.11
N LEU A 32 1.21 1.08 -18.38
CA LEU A 32 1.49 2.44 -18.84
C LEU A 32 2.74 2.55 -19.75
N GLY A 33 3.52 1.48 -19.89
CA GLY A 33 4.80 1.50 -20.61
C GLY A 33 5.94 2.20 -19.84
N GLN A 34 5.73 2.50 -18.56
CA GLN A 34 6.67 3.20 -17.68
C GLN A 34 7.04 2.33 -16.48
N SER A 35 7.57 1.14 -16.75
CA SER A 35 7.91 0.18 -15.69
C SER A 35 8.76 0.80 -14.58
N ILE A 36 8.41 0.49 -13.33
CA ILE A 36 9.11 0.92 -12.10
C ILE A 36 9.95 -0.20 -11.49
N GLY A 37 9.94 -1.39 -12.08
CA GLY A 37 10.73 -2.53 -11.62
C GLY A 37 10.13 -3.86 -12.05
N PRO A 38 10.78 -4.98 -11.70
CA PRO A 38 10.18 -6.30 -11.86
C PRO A 38 9.11 -6.55 -10.77
N PRO A 39 8.18 -7.49 -11.02
CA PRO A 39 7.30 -7.97 -9.96
C PRO A 39 8.10 -8.72 -8.89
N SER A 40 7.63 -8.65 -7.66
CA SER A 40 8.21 -9.30 -6.49
C SER A 40 7.93 -10.81 -6.47
N ARG A 41 8.97 -11.61 -6.16
CA ARG A 41 8.97 -13.09 -6.14
C ARG A 41 9.71 -13.65 -4.93
N GLY A 42 8.97 -14.06 -3.89
CA GLY A 42 9.52 -14.84 -2.78
C GLY A 42 10.53 -14.12 -1.88
N GLU A 43 10.60 -12.79 -1.92
CA GLU A 43 11.55 -12.02 -1.11
C GLU A 43 11.18 -11.96 0.38
N SER A 44 12.20 -11.62 1.19
CA SER A 44 12.11 -11.41 2.64
C SER A 44 11.48 -10.05 2.99
N LEU A 45 11.11 -9.84 4.26
CA LEU A 45 10.53 -8.57 4.69
C LEU A 45 11.43 -7.35 4.38
N PRO A 46 12.74 -7.33 4.70
CA PRO A 46 13.62 -6.22 4.33
C PRO A 46 13.60 -5.90 2.84
N ASP A 47 13.68 -6.93 1.99
CA ASP A 47 13.66 -6.77 0.53
C ASP A 47 12.33 -6.17 0.03
N LEU A 48 11.20 -6.58 0.63
CA LEU A 48 9.88 -6.04 0.29
C LEU A 48 9.77 -4.56 0.69
N LEU A 49 10.31 -4.18 1.85
CA LEU A 49 10.32 -2.79 2.32
C LEU A 49 11.21 -1.91 1.43
N GLU A 50 12.41 -2.40 1.07
CA GLU A 50 13.29 -1.71 0.11
C GLU A 50 12.59 -1.54 -1.24
N ARG A 51 11.93 -2.57 -1.75
CA ARG A 51 11.18 -2.50 -3.01
C ARG A 51 10.03 -1.50 -2.97
N LEU A 52 9.27 -1.43 -1.87
CA LEU A 52 8.21 -0.44 -1.69
C LEU A 52 8.76 0.99 -1.69
N SER A 53 9.91 1.21 -1.03
CA SER A 53 10.59 2.50 -1.04
C SER A 53 11.05 2.89 -2.44
N GLU A 54 11.68 1.96 -3.17
CA GLU A 54 12.09 2.20 -4.56
C GLU A 54 10.90 2.49 -5.48
N ASN A 55 9.81 1.73 -5.36
CA ASN A 55 8.60 1.94 -6.13
C ASN A 55 8.05 3.35 -5.88
N THR A 56 7.97 3.75 -4.61
CA THR A 56 7.53 5.10 -4.22
C THR A 56 8.38 6.17 -4.89
N GLN A 57 9.71 6.06 -4.82
CA GLN A 57 10.62 7.00 -5.48
C GLN A 57 10.38 7.07 -6.99
N LYS A 58 10.35 5.92 -7.66
CA LYS A 58 10.19 5.87 -9.13
C LYS A 58 8.82 6.39 -9.56
N ILE A 59 7.77 6.11 -8.80
CA ILE A 59 6.43 6.66 -9.05
C ILE A 59 6.46 8.18 -8.94
N SER A 60 7.08 8.74 -7.90
CA SER A 60 7.27 10.19 -7.75
C SER A 60 8.01 10.78 -8.95
N GLU A 61 9.11 10.17 -9.38
CA GLU A 61 9.86 10.61 -10.57
C GLU A 61 8.98 10.58 -11.85
N ARG A 62 8.08 9.59 -12.00
CA ARG A 62 7.13 9.55 -13.13
C ARG A 62 6.10 10.66 -13.07
N VAL A 63 5.61 10.99 -11.87
CA VAL A 63 4.65 12.07 -11.67
C VAL A 63 5.29 13.43 -11.94
N GLU A 64 6.49 13.68 -11.41
CA GLU A 64 7.24 14.92 -11.60
C GLU A 64 7.64 15.14 -13.07
N GLY A 65 7.96 14.06 -13.78
CA GLY A 65 8.32 14.11 -15.20
C GLY A 65 7.12 14.07 -16.17
N ALA A 66 5.88 13.95 -15.67
CA ALA A 66 4.70 13.83 -16.53
C ALA A 66 4.29 15.17 -17.14
N THR A 67 3.87 15.13 -18.41
CA THR A 67 3.21 16.30 -19.02
C THR A 67 1.81 16.50 -18.45
N GLU A 68 1.27 17.71 -18.59
CA GLU A 68 -0.09 18.02 -18.11
C GLU A 68 -1.15 17.07 -18.69
N ASP A 69 -1.01 16.68 -19.97
CA ASP A 69 -1.90 15.71 -20.60
C ASP A 69 -1.77 14.30 -19.99
N GLN A 70 -0.58 13.88 -19.57
CA GLN A 70 -0.35 12.61 -18.86
C GLN A 70 -0.89 12.63 -17.42
N LEU A 71 -1.03 13.82 -16.84
CA LEU A 71 -1.61 14.04 -15.51
C LEU A 71 -3.15 14.09 -15.53
N ARG A 72 -3.79 14.15 -16.71
CA ARG A 72 -5.24 13.98 -16.80
C ARG A 72 -5.61 12.53 -16.51
N ILE A 73 -6.63 12.34 -15.68
CA ILE A 73 -7.11 11.00 -15.32
C ILE A 73 -7.85 10.40 -16.53
N VAL A 74 -7.17 9.48 -17.21
CA VAL A 74 -7.72 8.66 -18.30
C VAL A 74 -7.64 7.18 -17.91
N SER A 75 -8.78 6.51 -17.97
CA SER A 75 -8.91 5.07 -17.72
C SER A 75 -8.16 4.22 -18.75
N PRO A 76 -7.72 3.00 -18.38
CA PRO A 76 -7.00 2.11 -19.28
C PRO A 76 -7.73 1.87 -20.61
N ARG A 77 -6.99 1.97 -21.72
CA ARG A 77 -7.39 1.53 -23.07
C ARG A 77 -6.30 0.60 -23.64
N GLU A 78 -6.32 0.32 -24.95
CA GLU A 78 -5.29 -0.52 -25.59
C GLU A 78 -3.85 -0.02 -25.36
N GLY A 79 -3.66 1.28 -25.11
CA GLY A 79 -2.36 1.88 -24.76
C GLY A 79 -2.05 1.98 -23.26
N GLY A 80 -2.87 1.41 -22.37
CA GLY A 80 -2.69 1.49 -20.92
C GLY A 80 -3.43 2.68 -20.26
N PRO A 81 -3.31 2.83 -18.93
CA PRO A 81 -3.83 3.99 -18.20
C PRO A 81 -2.99 5.24 -18.43
N SER A 82 -3.49 6.39 -17.97
CA SER A 82 -2.66 7.60 -17.72
C SER A 82 -1.78 7.45 -16.46
N VAL A 83 -0.77 8.32 -16.29
CA VAL A 83 0.08 8.37 -15.08
C VAL A 83 -0.81 8.61 -13.85
N SER A 84 -1.66 9.63 -13.89
CA SER A 84 -2.56 9.95 -12.77
C SER A 84 -3.55 8.84 -12.46
N TRP A 85 -4.05 8.12 -13.46
CA TRP A 85 -4.92 6.97 -13.20
C TRP A 85 -4.16 5.84 -12.52
N ALA A 86 -2.94 5.52 -12.99
CA ALA A 86 -2.10 4.50 -12.38
C ALA A 86 -1.81 4.84 -10.90
N VAL A 87 -1.39 6.07 -10.63
CA VAL A 87 -1.16 6.58 -9.27
C VAL A 87 -2.42 6.52 -8.40
N LEU A 88 -3.56 6.99 -8.92
CA LEU A 88 -4.82 6.93 -8.19
C LEU A 88 -5.19 5.49 -7.84
N ARG A 89 -5.02 4.57 -8.79
CA ARG A 89 -5.38 3.16 -8.60
C ARG A 89 -4.46 2.47 -7.61
N THR A 90 -3.16 2.70 -7.68
CA THR A 90 -2.19 2.13 -6.73
C THR A 90 -2.38 2.71 -5.34
N ALA A 91 -2.61 4.02 -5.22
CA ALA A 91 -2.92 4.66 -3.94
C ALA A 91 -4.16 4.04 -3.30
N GLN A 92 -5.30 4.03 -3.99
CA GLN A 92 -6.56 3.43 -3.48
C GLN A 92 -6.40 1.97 -3.07
N HIS A 93 -5.64 1.20 -3.85
CA HIS A 93 -5.34 -0.20 -3.57
C HIS A 93 -4.47 -0.34 -2.31
N GLY A 94 -3.45 0.50 -2.15
CA GLY A 94 -2.65 0.61 -0.94
C GLY A 94 -3.50 0.91 0.29
N VAL A 95 -4.39 1.92 0.22
CA VAL A 95 -5.32 2.27 1.32
C VAL A 95 -6.14 1.05 1.76
N TYR A 96 -6.72 0.33 0.80
CA TYR A 96 -7.53 -0.85 1.08
C TYR A 96 -6.75 -1.91 1.85
N HIS A 97 -5.50 -2.19 1.44
CA HIS A 97 -4.66 -3.18 2.10
C HIS A 97 -4.10 -2.70 3.45
N THR A 98 -3.88 -1.40 3.63
CA THR A 98 -3.55 -0.84 4.95
C THR A 98 -4.65 -1.12 5.97
N GLY A 99 -5.92 -1.08 5.57
CA GLY A 99 -7.03 -1.50 6.45
C GLY A 99 -6.94 -2.98 6.88
N GLN A 100 -6.47 -3.87 5.99
CA GLN A 100 -6.23 -5.27 6.34
C GLN A 100 -5.08 -5.41 7.33
N ILE A 101 -3.98 -4.66 7.12
CA ILE A 101 -2.83 -4.63 8.04
C ILE A 101 -3.25 -4.10 9.41
N ALA A 102 -4.03 -3.02 9.48
CA ALA A 102 -4.55 -2.46 10.73
C ALA A 102 -5.38 -3.49 11.51
N LYS A 103 -6.25 -4.25 10.82
CA LYS A 103 -6.98 -5.37 11.43
C LYS A 103 -6.02 -6.44 11.97
N LEU A 104 -5.01 -6.85 11.20
CA LEU A 104 -4.03 -7.85 11.65
C LEU A 104 -3.28 -7.39 12.90
N ARG A 105 -2.84 -6.13 12.91
CA ARG A 105 -2.20 -5.49 14.08
C ARG A 105 -3.09 -5.57 15.32
N ARG A 106 -4.38 -5.25 15.17
CA ARG A 106 -5.33 -5.34 16.28
C ARG A 106 -5.50 -6.77 16.79
N VAL A 107 -5.57 -7.75 15.90
CA VAL A 107 -5.72 -9.18 16.25
C VAL A 107 -4.51 -9.72 17.03
N ILE A 108 -3.30 -9.24 16.73
CA ILE A 108 -2.09 -9.66 17.44
C ILE A 108 -1.76 -8.78 18.66
N ASP A 109 -2.60 -7.79 18.97
CA ASP A 109 -2.39 -6.81 20.04
C ASP A 109 -1.04 -6.07 19.89
N ALA A 110 -0.73 -5.68 18.64
CA ALA A 110 0.49 -4.94 18.33
C ALA A 110 0.47 -3.58 19.04
N PRO A 111 1.63 -3.08 19.49
CA PRO A 111 1.72 -1.75 20.09
C PRO A 111 1.31 -0.67 19.07
N GLU A 112 0.82 0.45 19.59
CA GLU A 112 0.59 1.66 18.80
C GLU A 112 1.90 2.11 18.14
N LEU A 113 1.82 2.64 16.92
CA LEU A 113 2.98 3.29 16.33
C LEU A 113 3.19 4.65 16.97
N PRO A 114 4.45 5.09 17.12
CA PRO A 114 4.72 6.48 17.43
C PRO A 114 4.13 7.38 16.34
N PRO A 115 3.73 8.62 16.67
CA PRO A 115 3.35 9.61 15.67
C PRO A 115 4.48 9.79 14.67
N ASP A 116 4.17 9.63 13.39
CA ASP A 116 5.10 9.94 12.30
C ASP A 116 4.63 11.25 11.65
N ASP A 117 5.40 12.32 11.83
CA ASP A 117 5.10 13.65 11.28
C ASP A 117 5.22 13.69 9.75
N SER A 118 5.88 12.68 9.16
CA SER A 118 6.03 12.49 7.72
C SER A 118 4.98 11.55 7.13
N ASP A 119 4.49 10.56 7.90
CA ASP A 119 3.40 9.65 7.51
C ASP A 119 2.05 10.08 8.08
N ARG A 120 1.46 11.09 7.42
CA ARG A 120 0.08 11.54 7.68
C ARG A 120 -0.96 10.47 7.36
N TRP A 121 -0.59 9.42 6.63
CA TRP A 121 -1.51 8.39 6.16
C TRP A 121 -1.80 7.37 7.26
N GLY A 122 -0.76 6.90 7.97
CA GLY A 122 -0.92 6.10 9.18
C GLY A 122 -1.81 6.80 10.21
N GLN A 123 -1.56 8.09 10.46
CA GLN A 123 -2.39 8.90 11.36
C GLN A 123 -3.85 9.00 10.90
N ALA A 124 -4.11 9.18 9.60
CA ALA A 124 -5.47 9.28 9.06
C ALA A 124 -6.25 7.97 9.22
N VAL A 125 -5.60 6.83 9.02
CA VAL A 125 -6.21 5.50 9.21
C VAL A 125 -6.49 5.23 10.68
N ASP A 126 -5.52 5.47 11.56
CA ASP A 126 -5.68 5.22 13.00
C ASP A 126 -6.71 6.16 13.65
N SER A 127 -6.80 7.42 13.18
CA SER A 127 -7.82 8.38 13.63
C SER A 127 -9.24 7.90 13.33
N LEU A 128 -9.46 7.23 12.17
CA LEU A 128 -10.76 6.65 11.84
C LEU A 128 -11.10 5.46 12.73
N ILE A 129 -10.12 4.63 13.09
CA ILE A 129 -10.30 3.52 14.03
C ILE A 129 -10.71 4.05 15.41
N GLU A 130 -10.07 5.13 15.88
CA GLU A 130 -10.40 5.76 17.15
C GLU A 130 -11.82 6.37 17.16
N ILE A 131 -12.23 7.01 16.05
CA ILE A 131 -13.60 7.50 15.88
C ILE A 131 -14.60 6.34 15.97
N VAL A 132 -14.36 5.24 15.26
CA VAL A 132 -15.21 4.05 15.30
C VAL A 132 -15.24 3.42 16.69
N ARG A 133 -14.09 3.34 17.39
CA ARG A 133 -14.01 2.82 18.76
C ARG A 133 -14.92 3.59 19.71
N ARG A 134 -14.88 4.92 19.67
CA ARG A 134 -15.73 5.78 20.51
C ARG A 134 -17.21 5.57 20.24
N PHE A 135 -17.61 5.40 18.98
CA PHE A 135 -19.00 5.08 18.64
C PHE A 135 -19.46 3.72 19.17
N ILE A 136 -18.56 2.75 19.31
CA ILE A 136 -18.89 1.42 19.85
C ILE A 136 -18.92 1.45 21.39
N GLU A 137 -18.07 2.26 22.04
CA GLU A 137 -18.00 2.39 23.50
C GLU A 137 -19.09 3.31 24.08
N GLU A 138 -19.70 4.17 23.28
CA GLU A 138 -20.83 5.03 23.66
C GLU A 138 -22.22 4.34 23.55
N VAL A 139 -22.28 3.06 23.13
CA VAL A 139 -23.51 2.25 22.99
C VAL A 139 -23.60 1.15 24.04
#